data_AF-A0A9D7RDW2-F1
#
_entry.id   AF-A0A9D7RDW2-F1
#
_cell.length_a   1.000
_cell.length_b   1.000
_cell.length_c   1.000
_cell.angle_alpha   90.00
_cell.angle_beta   90.00
_cell.angle_gamma   90.00
#
_symmetry.space_group_name_H-M   'P 1'
#
loop_
_entity.id
_entity.type
_entity.pdbx_description
1 polymer ?
#
loop_
_entity_poly.entity_id
_entity_poly.type
_entity_poly.pdbx_seq_one_letter_code
_entity_poly.pdbx_strand_id
1 'polypeptide(L)'
;MADRELQLAERNRLLMDAVERLPEDQRTIVILKELDGMKFREIADLLQISENTAKSRLYVGLKNLKQILTQQRLIKEMYYEE
;
A
#
# COMPACT_ATOMS: atom_id res chain seq x y z
N MET A 1 -15.66 -7.72 -21.46
CA MET A 1 -15.01 -6.42 -21.13
C MET A 1 -15.45 -5.93 -19.76
N ALA A 2 -16.76 -5.89 -19.47
CA ALA A 2 -17.30 -5.50 -18.16
C ALA A 2 -16.73 -6.29 -16.95
N ASP A 3 -16.55 -7.61 -17.06
CA ASP A 3 -16.01 -8.43 -15.96
C ASP A 3 -14.56 -8.08 -15.58
N ARG A 4 -13.70 -7.79 -16.57
CA ARG A 4 -12.32 -7.35 -16.32
C ARG A 4 -12.23 -5.98 -15.70
N GLU A 5 -13.10 -5.05 -16.12
CA GLU A 5 -13.17 -3.70 -15.55
C GLU A 5 -13.64 -3.74 -14.09
N LEU A 6 -14.63 -4.59 -13.80
CA LEU A 6 -15.12 -4.80 -12.44
C LEU A 6 -14.04 -5.40 -11.53
N GLN A 7 -13.35 -6.44 -12.00
CA GLN A 7 -12.25 -7.06 -11.27
C GLN A 7 -11.10 -6.07 -10.99
N LEU A 8 -10.78 -5.21 -11.96
CA LEU A 8 -9.74 -4.18 -11.78
C LEU A 8 -10.17 -3.13 -10.75
N ALA A 9 -11.42 -2.65 -10.82
CA ALA A 9 -11.95 -1.67 -9.88
C ALA A 9 -11.99 -2.23 -8.45
N GLU A 10 -12.41 -3.49 -8.28
CA GLU A 10 -12.40 -4.16 -6.98
C GLU A 10 -10.97 -4.31 -6.43
N ARG A 11 -10.02 -4.73 -7.27
CA ARG A 11 -8.62 -4.88 -6.86
C ARG A 11 -8.01 -3.54 -6.42
N ASN A 12 -8.31 -2.47 -7.15
CA ASN A 12 -7.83 -1.12 -6.81
C ASN A 12 -8.45 -0.62 -5.51
N ARG A 13 -9.74 -0.88 -5.28
CA ARG A 13 -10.41 -0.55 -4.02
C ARG A 13 -9.76 -1.25 -2.83
N LEU A 14 -9.54 -2.57 -2.92
CA LEU A 14 -8.89 -3.34 -1.86
C LEU A 14 -7.47 -2.84 -1.56
N LEU A 15 -6.72 -2.48 -2.62
CA LEU A 15 -5.39 -1.90 -2.46
C LEU A 15 -5.45 -0.56 -1.72
N MET A 16 -6.37 0.33 -2.09
CA MET A 16 -6.51 1.64 -1.46
C MET A 16 -6.93 1.50 0.01
N ASP A 17 -7.92 0.65 0.30
CA ASP A 17 -8.36 0.35 1.67
C ASP A 17 -7.21 -0.20 2.52
N ALA A 18 -6.32 -1.01 1.93
CA ALA A 18 -5.15 -1.55 2.62
C ALA A 18 -4.07 -0.48 2.86
N VAL A 19 -3.84 0.43 1.92
CA VAL A 19 -2.92 1.57 2.06
C VAL A 19 -3.42 2.53 3.15
N GLU A 20 -4.72 2.78 3.24
CA GLU A 20 -5.29 3.66 4.28
C GLU A 20 -5.10 3.12 5.70
N ARG A 21 -5.05 1.79 5.86
CA ARG A 21 -4.81 1.11 7.14
C ARG A 21 -3.35 1.10 7.58
N LEU A 22 -2.42 1.52 6.73
CA LEU A 22 -1.02 1.65 7.14
C LEU A 22 -0.87 2.78 8.17
N PRO A 23 0.09 2.66 9.09
CA PRO A 23 0.59 3.79 9.88
C PRO A 23 0.93 4.98 8.97
N GLU A 24 0.66 6.18 9.45
CA GLU A 24 0.74 7.40 8.64
C GLU A 24 2.09 7.61 7.95
N ASP A 25 3.19 7.31 8.67
CA ASP A 25 4.55 7.44 8.15
C ASP A 25 4.86 6.44 7.02
N GLN A 26 4.30 5.24 7.10
CA GLN A 26 4.39 4.20 6.08
C GLN A 26 3.49 4.49 4.89
N ARG A 27 2.25 4.93 5.14
CA ARG A 27 1.30 5.33 4.11
C ARG A 27 1.86 6.46 3.25
N THR A 28 2.35 7.51 3.91
CA THR A 28 2.92 8.69 3.25
C THR A 28 4.07 8.29 2.32
N ILE A 29 5.00 7.46 2.78
CA ILE A 29 6.13 7.07 1.94
C ILE A 29 5.75 6.13 0.79
N VAL A 30 4.76 5.25 0.99
CA VAL A 30 4.24 4.38 -0.08
C VAL A 30 3.58 5.22 -1.17
N ILE A 31 2.77 6.22 -0.80
CA ILE A 31 2.11 7.12 -1.76
C ILE A 31 3.16 7.90 -2.56
N LEU A 32 4.07 8.61 -1.87
CA LEU A 32 5.09 9.43 -2.53
C LEU A 32 5.99 8.59 -3.44
N LYS A 33 6.29 7.35 -3.04
CA LYS A 33 7.19 6.48 -3.80
C LYS A 33 6.51 5.82 -5.00
N GLU A 34 5.37 5.20 -4.79
CA GLU A 34 4.73 4.30 -5.77
C GLU A 34 3.67 5.01 -6.61
N LEU A 35 2.99 6.03 -6.06
CA LEU A 35 1.97 6.79 -6.79
C LEU A 35 2.56 8.06 -7.41
N ASP A 36 3.34 8.83 -6.64
CA ASP A 36 3.92 10.09 -7.13
C ASP A 36 5.29 9.87 -7.82
N GLY A 37 5.85 8.66 -7.74
CA GLY A 37 7.08 8.27 -8.44
C GLY A 37 8.36 8.94 -7.92
N MET A 38 8.32 9.53 -6.72
CA MET A 38 9.45 10.28 -6.17
C MET A 38 10.67 9.38 -5.87
N LYS A 39 11.85 9.96 -5.92
CA LYS A 39 13.11 9.32 -5.51
C LYS A 39 13.25 9.39 -3.99
N PHE A 40 13.99 8.44 -3.41
CA PHE A 40 14.21 8.41 -1.96
C PHE A 40 14.83 9.70 -1.42
N ARG A 41 15.70 10.35 -2.18
CA ARG A 41 16.27 11.65 -1.83
C ARG A 41 15.21 12.74 -1.72
N GLU A 42 14.34 12.86 -2.74
CA GLU A 42 13.28 13.87 -2.76
C GLU A 42 12.28 13.66 -1.62
N ILE A 43 11.96 12.39 -1.30
CA ILE A 43 11.12 12.03 -0.16
C ILE A 43 11.81 12.36 1.17
N ALA A 44 13.10 12.04 1.29
CA ALA A 44 13.90 12.32 2.48
C ALA A 44 13.96 13.82 2.77
N ASP A 45 14.21 14.63 1.75
CA ASP A 45 14.23 16.09 1.82
C ASP A 45 12.84 16.64 2.17
N LEU A 46 11.77 16.15 1.52
CA LEU A 46 10.40 16.58 1.78
C LEU A 46 9.96 16.29 3.22
N LEU A 47 10.28 15.10 3.73
CA LEU A 47 9.85 14.63 5.05
C LEU A 47 10.86 14.97 6.16
N GLN A 48 11.97 15.64 5.83
CA GLN A 48 13.05 15.99 6.75
C GLN A 48 13.59 14.77 7.53
N ILE A 49 13.84 13.67 6.81
CA ILE A 49 14.41 12.42 7.34
C ILE A 49 15.62 11.99 6.52
N SER A 50 16.35 10.95 6.96
CA SER A 50 17.43 10.39 6.13
C SER A 50 16.88 9.52 4.99
N GLU A 51 17.61 9.42 3.86
CA GLU A 51 17.29 8.47 2.78
C GLU A 51 17.19 7.02 3.30
N ASN A 52 17.97 6.66 4.33
CA ASN A 52 17.92 5.33 4.94
C ASN A 52 16.63 5.12 5.73
N THR A 53 16.16 6.15 6.47
CA THR A 53 14.86 6.13 7.15
C THR A 53 13.72 6.04 6.14
N ALA A 54 13.83 6.73 4.99
CA ALA A 54 12.86 6.63 3.92
C ALA A 54 12.78 5.19 3.37
N LYS A 55 13.93 4.58 3.05
CA LYS A 55 13.99 3.19 2.58
C LYS A 55 13.43 2.20 3.61
N SER A 56 13.77 2.34 4.89
CA SER A 56 13.31 1.44 5.93
C SER A 56 11.80 1.56 6.17
N ARG A 57 11.26 2.79 6.21
CA ARG A 57 9.81 3.02 6.31
C ARG A 57 9.05 2.44 5.12
N LEU A 58 9.57 2.59 3.89
CA LEU A 58 8.97 1.98 2.72
C LEU A 58 8.95 0.46 2.83
N TYR A 59 10.09 -0.15 3.19
CA TYR A 59 10.17 -1.61 3.33
C TYR A 59 9.17 -2.15 4.36
N VAL A 60 9.08 -1.51 5.53
CA VAL A 60 8.10 -1.88 6.57
C VAL A 60 6.67 -1.64 6.08
N GLY A 61 6.41 -0.53 5.40
CA GLY A 61 5.11 -0.22 4.82
C GLY A 61 4.65 -1.28 3.82
N LEU A 62 5.50 -1.68 2.88
CA LEU A 62 5.20 -2.73 1.90
C LEU A 62 4.99 -4.10 2.56
N LYS A 63 5.77 -4.43 3.61
CA LYS A 63 5.58 -5.65 4.39
C LYS A 63 4.22 -5.67 5.08
N ASN A 64 3.83 -4.57 5.73
CA ASN A 64 2.54 -4.45 6.40
C ASN A 64 1.37 -4.46 5.41
N LEU A 65 1.54 -3.79 4.27
CA LEU A 65 0.55 -3.78 3.19
C LEU A 65 0.27 -5.20 2.68
N LYS A 66 1.33 -6.00 2.47
CA LYS A 66 1.20 -7.42 2.12
C LYS A 66 0.40 -8.20 3.18
N GLN A 67 0.69 -8.00 4.46
CA GLN A 67 -0.03 -8.68 5.54
C GLN A 67 -1.51 -8.31 5.57
N ILE A 68 -1.84 -7.03 5.44
CA ILE A 68 -3.22 -6.54 5.41
C ILE A 68 -3.99 -7.16 4.23
N LEU A 69 -3.41 -7.16 3.03
CA LEU A 69 -4.03 -7.74 1.84
C LEU A 69 -4.23 -9.25 1.97
N THR A 70 -3.25 -9.97 2.54
CA THR A 70 -3.41 -11.41 2.82
C THR A 70 -4.53 -11.67 3.82
N GLN A 71 -4.62 -10.90 4.90
CA GLN A 71 -5.70 -11.04 5.88
C GLN A 71 -7.07 -10.74 5.28
N GLN A 72 -7.21 -9.68 4.49
CA GLN A 72 -8.46 -9.36 3.80
C GLN A 72 -8.89 -10.49 2.85
N ARG A 73 -7.93 -11.09 2.14
CA ARG A 73 -8.20 -12.25 1.28
C ARG A 73 -8.68 -13.46 2.07
N LEU A 74 -8.00 -13.83 3.15
CA LEU A 74 -8.40 -14.96 4.01
C LEU A 74 -9.80 -14.75 4.62
N ILE A 75 -10.10 -13.52 5.03
CA ILE A 75 -11.43 -13.14 5.52
C ILE A 75 -12.48 -13.34 4.41
N LYS A 76 -12.19 -12.90 3.18
CA LYS A 76 -13.10 -13.08 2.04
C LYS A 76 -13.32 -14.57 1.74
N GLU A 77 -12.27 -15.37 1.69
CA GLU A 77 -12.38 -16.83 1.49
C GLU A 77 -13.25 -17.48 2.59
N MET A 78 -13.09 -17.07 3.85
CA MET A 78 -13.90 -17.59 4.97
C MET A 78 -15.38 -17.22 4.90
N TYR A 79 -15.75 -16.03 4.40
CA TYR A 79 -17.14 -15.56 4.36
C TYR A 79 -17.88 -15.88 3.05
N TYR A 80 -17.17 -16.20 1.98
CA TYR A 80 -17.75 -16.39 0.64
C TYR A 80 -17.52 -17.79 0.04
N GLU A 81 -16.94 -18.75 0.78
CA GLU A 81 -17.00 -20.17 0.41
C GLU A 81 -18.25 -20.84 1.02
N GLU A 82 -19.35 -20.83 0.25
CA GLU A 82 -20.45 -21.82 0.27
C GLU A 82 -20.75 -22.25 -1.18
#